data_AF-A0A8T5H2R5-F1
#
_entry.id   AF-A0A8T5H2R5-F1
#
_cell.length_a   1.000
_cell.length_b   1.000
_cell.length_c   1.000
_cell.angle_alpha   90.00
_cell.angle_beta   90.00
_cell.angle_gamma   90.00
#
_symmetry.space_group_name_H-M   'P 1'
#
loop_
_entity.id
_entity.type
_entity.pdbx_description
1 polymer ?
#
loop_
_entity_poly.entity_id
_entity_poly.type
_entity_poly.pdbx_seq_one_letter_code
_entity_poly.pdbx_strand_id
1 'polypeptide(L)'
;MTAQKASPMHVLGFLLPASLVIFLILYFFSISTVVKKFSLITLAVLAGLTLSYYILHFTSSLRRVTKILHLAEHGSLKQKKALYLDIYNLYLKLSKRNKWKIYSSIEKLRKDIELQIHSAKQVETLSQQAGQGSLKQQQKAYEKMHGHYRRLSPEQQHKWYHHLVHFRHRLERGR
;
A
#
# COMPACT_ATOMS: atom_id res chain seq x y z
N MET A 1 13.76 -16.84 19.87
CA MET A 1 14.41 -15.51 19.77
C MET A 1 15.21 -15.45 18.49
N THR A 2 14.64 -14.94 17.41
CA THR A 2 15.33 -14.78 16.12
C THR A 2 16.02 -13.43 16.10
N ALA A 3 17.36 -13.42 16.08
CA ALA A 3 18.16 -12.21 15.97
C ALA A 3 17.78 -11.45 14.69
N GLN A 4 17.22 -10.25 14.86
CA GLN A 4 16.84 -9.35 13.79
C GLN A 4 18.12 -8.83 13.12
N LYS A 5 18.56 -9.52 12.06
CA LYS A 5 19.74 -9.15 11.27
C LYS A 5 19.50 -7.75 10.71
N ALA A 6 20.19 -6.76 11.26
CA ALA A 6 20.07 -5.37 10.83
C ALA A 6 20.36 -5.31 9.32
N SER A 7 19.43 -4.73 8.54
CA SER A 7 19.63 -4.64 7.10
C SER A 7 20.88 -3.77 6.83
N PRO A 8 21.75 -4.15 5.87
CA PRO A 8 22.99 -3.43 5.60
C PRO A 8 22.78 -1.95 5.24
N MET A 9 21.56 -1.59 4.80
CA MET A 9 21.16 -0.20 4.55
C MET A 9 21.09 0.67 5.81
N HIS A 10 20.76 0.11 6.97
CA HIS A 10 20.75 0.88 8.22
C HIS A 10 22.16 1.21 8.69
N VAL A 11 23.10 0.28 8.51
CA VAL A 11 24.50 0.47 8.90
C VAL A 11 25.14 1.59 8.08
N LEU A 12 24.91 1.62 6.77
CA LEU A 12 25.41 2.69 5.90
C LEU A 12 24.84 4.07 6.28
N GLY A 13 23.57 4.12 6.69
CA GLY A 13 22.90 5.37 7.11
C GLY A 13 23.48 6.00 8.37
N PHE A 14 24.09 5.21 9.26
CA PHE A 14 24.77 5.70 10.47
C PHE A 14 26.26 6.00 10.24
N LEU A 15 26.94 5.22 9.39
CA LEU A 15 28.38 5.38 9.14
C LEU A 15 28.71 6.69 8.42
N LEU A 16 27.90 7.11 7.45
CA LEU A 16 28.15 8.34 6.71
C LEU A 16 28.09 9.61 7.58
N PRO A 17 27.05 9.87 8.41
CA PRO A 17 27.05 11.03 9.30
C PRO A 17 28.10 10.93 10.41
N ALA A 18 28.41 9.72 10.90
CA ALA A 18 29.50 9.53 11.86
C ALA A 18 30.87 9.93 11.26
N SER A 19 31.13 9.57 10.00
CA SER A 19 32.36 9.97 9.31
C SER A 19 32.48 11.50 9.13
N LEU A 20 31.36 12.19 8.88
CA LEU A 20 31.32 13.66 8.81
C LEU A 20 31.74 14.31 10.13
N VAL A 21 31.27 13.79 11.26
CA VAL A 21 31.64 14.32 12.60
C VAL A 21 33.13 14.13 12.86
N ILE A 22 33.70 12.98 12.51
CA ILE A 22 35.14 12.71 12.68
C ILE A 22 35.99 13.70 11.86
N PHE A 23 35.65 13.92 10.59
CA PHE A 23 36.37 14.87 9.74
C PHE A 23 36.19 16.33 10.19
N LEU A 24 35.04 16.68 10.76
CA LEU A 24 34.81 17.99 11.38
C LEU A 24 35.74 18.20 12.59
N ILE A 25 35.88 17.18 13.46
CA ILE A 25 36.77 17.22 14.62
C ILE A 25 38.24 17.36 14.16
N LEU A 26 38.66 16.55 13.17
CA LEU A 26 40.00 16.62 12.60
C LEU A 26 40.31 18.00 11.98
N TYR A 27 39.33 18.65 11.36
CA TYR A 27 39.47 20.00 10.83
C TYR A 27 39.73 21.03 11.93
N PHE A 28 38.99 20.97 13.05
CA PHE A 28 39.15 21.91 14.17
C PHE A 28 40.46 21.71 14.94
N PHE A 29 40.93 20.45 15.10
CA PHE A 29 42.15 20.13 15.84
C PHE A 29 43.44 20.19 15.00
N SER A 30 43.34 20.28 13.68
CA SER A 30 44.52 20.37 12.82
C SER A 30 45.15 21.75 12.86
N ILE A 31 46.45 21.82 13.17
CA ILE A 31 47.23 23.07 13.17
C ILE A 31 47.72 23.40 11.74
N SER A 32 47.97 22.38 10.90
CA SER A 32 48.48 22.56 9.54
C SER A 32 47.41 23.07 8.57
N THR A 33 47.71 24.16 7.87
CA THR A 33 46.87 24.76 6.82
C THR A 33 46.60 23.80 5.66
N VAL A 34 47.56 22.94 5.32
CA VAL A 34 47.41 21.92 4.27
C VAL A 34 46.37 20.89 4.67
N VAL A 35 46.45 20.39 5.91
CA VAL A 35 45.50 19.40 6.45
C VAL A 35 44.09 19.99 6.55
N LYS A 36 43.96 21.29 6.90
CA LYS A 36 42.67 22.01 6.88
C LYS A 36 42.04 22.06 5.48
N LYS A 37 42.82 22.35 4.43
CA LYS A 37 42.32 22.36 3.05
C LYS A 37 41.83 20.97 2.61
N PHE A 38 42.60 19.92 2.88
CA PHE A 38 42.22 18.54 2.51
C PHE A 38 40.99 18.06 3.28
N SER A 39 40.90 18.35 4.58
CA SER A 39 39.72 18.00 5.39
C SER A 39 38.47 18.74 4.92
N LEU A 40 38.57 20.00 4.52
CA LEU A 40 37.43 20.77 4.00
C LEU A 40 36.92 20.21 2.66
N ILE A 41 37.83 19.83 1.74
CA ILE A 41 37.47 19.15 0.49
C ILE A 41 36.78 17.81 0.79
N THR A 42 37.35 17.00 1.68
CA THR A 42 36.80 15.69 2.05
C THR A 42 35.42 15.82 2.70
N LEU A 43 35.25 16.83 3.55
CA LEU A 43 33.98 17.14 4.21
C LEU A 43 32.91 17.59 3.21
N ALA A 44 33.28 18.40 2.22
CA ALA A 44 32.39 18.79 1.12
C ALA A 44 31.93 17.58 0.29
N VAL A 45 32.84 16.66 -0.03
CA VAL A 45 32.51 15.42 -0.76
C VAL A 45 31.59 14.52 0.07
N LEU A 46 31.90 14.28 1.34
CA LEU A 46 31.06 13.48 2.24
C LEU A 46 29.69 14.11 2.46
N ALA A 47 29.61 15.44 2.57
CA ALA A 47 28.35 16.17 2.66
C ALA A 47 27.52 16.01 1.37
N GLY A 48 28.15 16.08 0.21
CA GLY A 48 27.50 15.83 -1.08
C GLY A 48 26.97 14.39 -1.22
N LEU A 49 27.77 13.40 -0.81
CA LEU A 49 27.39 11.98 -0.85
C LEU A 49 26.25 11.67 0.13
N THR A 50 26.29 12.21 1.34
CA THR A 50 25.20 12.05 2.31
C THR A 50 23.91 12.69 1.83
N LEU A 51 23.99 13.92 1.30
CA LEU A 51 22.82 14.62 0.80
C LEU A 51 22.21 13.90 -0.42
N SER A 52 23.04 13.48 -1.37
CA SER A 52 22.58 12.74 -2.56
C SER A 52 21.96 11.39 -2.19
N TYR A 53 22.56 10.63 -1.27
CA TYR A 53 21.99 9.40 -0.73
C TYR A 53 20.59 9.63 -0.13
N TYR A 54 20.45 10.64 0.72
CA TYR A 54 19.17 10.98 1.34
C TYR A 54 18.12 11.39 0.29
N ILE A 55 18.49 12.25 -0.66
CA ILE A 55 17.58 12.70 -1.73
C ILE A 55 17.13 11.51 -2.58
N LEU A 56 18.05 10.69 -3.08
CA LEU A 56 17.73 9.55 -3.95
C LEU A 56 16.89 8.49 -3.22
N HIS A 57 17.22 8.18 -1.96
CA HIS A 57 16.50 7.17 -1.20
C HIS A 57 15.08 7.64 -0.81
N PHE A 58 14.90 8.89 -0.38
CA PHE A 58 13.56 9.40 -0.03
C PHE A 58 12.66 9.67 -1.23
N THR A 59 13.22 10.19 -2.33
CA THR A 59 12.42 10.53 -3.53
C THR A 59 12.02 9.28 -4.31
N SER A 60 12.86 8.24 -4.34
CA SER A 60 12.55 6.97 -5.01
C SER A 60 11.40 6.21 -4.33
N SER A 61 11.30 6.25 -3.01
CA SER A 61 10.20 5.63 -2.27
C SER A 61 8.83 6.22 -2.66
N LEU A 62 8.73 7.55 -2.75
CA LEU A 62 7.50 8.23 -3.17
C LEU A 62 7.05 7.78 -4.58
N ARG A 63 7.98 7.80 -5.55
CA ARG A 63 7.70 7.39 -6.93
C ARG A 63 7.27 5.93 -7.02
N ARG A 64 7.88 5.06 -6.22
CA ARG A 64 7.50 3.64 -6.14
C ARG A 64 6.09 3.48 -5.58
N VAL A 65 5.75 4.19 -4.50
CA VAL A 65 4.40 4.15 -3.92
C VAL A 65 3.36 4.59 -4.94
N THR A 66 3.56 5.73 -5.61
CA THR A 66 2.58 6.23 -6.58
C THR A 66 2.41 5.28 -7.76
N LYS A 67 3.50 4.66 -8.24
CA LYS A 67 3.44 3.68 -9.33
C LYS A 67 2.67 2.42 -8.91
N ILE A 68 2.96 1.88 -7.73
CA ILE A 68 2.28 0.69 -7.22
C ILE A 68 0.80 0.99 -6.91
N LEU A 69 0.51 2.19 -6.42
CA LEU A 69 -0.86 2.62 -6.14
C LEU A 69 -1.70 2.69 -7.42
N HIS A 70 -1.15 3.23 -8.51
CA HIS A 70 -1.80 3.21 -9.82
C HIS A 70 -2.04 1.79 -10.34
N LEU A 71 -1.10 0.86 -10.13
CA LEU A 71 -1.31 -0.55 -10.48
C LEU A 71 -2.40 -1.20 -9.63
N ALA A 72 -2.48 -0.85 -8.35
CA ALA A 72 -3.49 -1.37 -7.45
C ALA A 72 -4.90 -0.90 -7.82
N GLU A 73 -5.10 0.34 -8.29
CA GLU A 73 -6.44 0.84 -8.64
C GLU A 73 -7.17 -0.03 -9.68
N HIS A 74 -6.43 -0.58 -10.65
CA HIS A 74 -6.98 -1.41 -11.73
C HIS A 74 -6.85 -2.92 -11.51
N GLY A 75 -6.22 -3.36 -10.42
CA GLY A 75 -5.99 -4.78 -10.15
C GLY A 75 -7.22 -5.54 -9.65
N SER A 76 -7.14 -6.87 -9.70
CA SER A 76 -8.14 -7.74 -9.05
C SER A 76 -8.11 -7.59 -7.53
N LEU A 77 -9.14 -8.04 -6.80
CA LEU A 77 -9.18 -7.96 -5.33
C LEU A 77 -7.95 -8.62 -4.69
N LYS A 78 -7.49 -9.76 -5.25
CA LYS A 78 -6.30 -10.47 -4.78
C LYS A 78 -5.04 -9.62 -4.97
N GLN A 79 -4.90 -8.99 -6.13
CA GLN A 79 -3.79 -8.07 -6.42
C GLN A 79 -3.85 -6.83 -5.52
N LYS A 80 -5.03 -6.20 -5.37
CA LYS A 80 -5.25 -5.06 -4.49
C LYS A 80 -4.80 -5.35 -3.05
N LYS A 81 -5.18 -6.51 -2.50
CA LYS A 81 -4.74 -6.95 -1.17
C LYS A 81 -3.23 -7.11 -1.06
N ALA A 82 -2.60 -7.76 -2.05
CA ALA A 82 -1.15 -7.97 -2.06
C ALA A 82 -0.41 -6.63 -2.14
N LEU A 83 -0.79 -5.78 -3.09
CA LEU A 83 -0.16 -4.48 -3.32
C LEU A 83 -0.44 -3.49 -2.18
N TYR A 84 -1.57 -3.61 -1.47
CA TYR A 84 -1.86 -2.77 -0.30
C TYR A 84 -0.80 -2.92 0.79
N LEU A 85 -0.33 -4.15 1.05
CA LEU A 85 0.73 -4.39 2.03
C LEU A 85 2.05 -3.73 1.60
N ASP A 86 2.41 -3.84 0.33
CA ASP A 86 3.62 -3.21 -0.22
C ASP A 86 3.54 -1.68 -0.15
N ILE A 87 2.39 -1.12 -0.52
CA ILE A 87 2.12 0.32 -0.41
C ILE A 87 2.22 0.78 1.04
N TYR A 88 1.65 0.03 1.99
CA TYR A 88 1.70 0.38 3.41
C TYR A 88 3.13 0.34 3.96
N ASN A 89 3.90 -0.69 3.61
CA ASN A 89 5.31 -0.81 4.00
C ASN A 89 6.17 0.35 3.48
N LEU A 90 5.93 0.78 2.24
CA LEU A 90 6.61 1.93 1.67
C LEU A 90 6.11 3.25 2.28
N TYR A 91 4.80 3.37 2.53
CA TYR A 91 4.20 4.52 3.20
C TYR A 91 4.82 4.79 4.56
N LEU A 92 5.08 3.75 5.36
CA LEU A 92 5.73 3.89 6.67
C LEU A 92 7.12 4.55 6.57
N LYS A 93 7.84 4.30 5.47
CA LYS A 93 9.18 4.86 5.18
C LYS A 93 9.15 6.28 4.61
N LEU A 94 7.98 6.83 4.27
CA LEU A 94 7.86 8.19 3.75
C LEU A 94 7.98 9.25 4.85
N SER A 95 8.40 10.46 4.46
CA SER A 95 8.43 11.62 5.34
C SER A 95 7.01 12.10 5.64
N LYS A 96 6.79 12.82 6.76
CA LYS A 96 5.46 13.30 7.18
C LYS A 96 4.74 14.09 6.06
N ARG A 97 5.48 14.95 5.34
CA ARG A 97 4.97 15.72 4.20
C ARG A 97 4.47 14.81 3.05
N ASN A 98 5.21 13.75 2.75
CA ASN A 98 4.87 12.82 1.67
C ASN A 98 3.74 11.86 2.07
N LYS A 99 3.69 11.46 3.35
CA LYS A 99 2.58 10.68 3.91
C LYS A 99 1.24 11.39 3.74
N TRP A 100 1.17 12.68 4.05
CA TRP A 100 -0.07 13.46 3.92
C TRP A 100 -0.60 13.48 2.48
N LYS A 101 0.29 13.60 1.48
CA LYS A 101 -0.09 13.61 0.06
C LYS A 101 -0.71 12.30 -0.45
N ILE A 102 -0.30 11.16 0.11
CA ILE A 102 -0.69 9.83 -0.39
C ILE A 102 -1.77 9.18 0.48
N TYR A 103 -1.95 9.66 1.72
CA TYR A 103 -2.86 9.06 2.69
C TYR A 103 -4.29 8.88 2.15
N SER A 104 -4.83 9.89 1.48
CA SER A 104 -6.19 9.83 0.90
C SER A 104 -6.32 8.68 -0.12
N SER A 105 -5.30 8.48 -0.95
CA SER A 105 -5.28 7.41 -1.96
C SER A 105 -5.19 6.02 -1.31
N ILE A 106 -4.38 5.86 -0.26
CA ILE A 106 -4.28 4.59 0.50
C ILE A 106 -5.60 4.28 1.19
N GLU A 107 -6.21 5.29 1.81
CA GLU A 107 -7.49 5.15 2.49
C GLU A 107 -8.60 4.78 1.51
N LYS A 108 -8.61 5.38 0.31
CA LYS A 108 -9.52 5.01 -0.77
C LYS A 108 -9.33 3.54 -1.19
N LEU A 109 -8.08 3.10 -1.39
CA LEU A 109 -7.77 1.71 -1.74
C LEU A 109 -8.25 0.74 -0.64
N ARG A 110 -8.02 1.07 0.63
CA ARG A 110 -8.50 0.28 1.77
C ARG A 110 -10.02 0.16 1.76
N LYS A 111 -10.73 1.28 1.64
CA LYS A 111 -12.20 1.31 1.59
C LYS A 111 -12.76 0.51 0.42
N ASP A 112 -12.11 0.57 -0.75
CA ASP A 112 -12.51 -0.23 -1.91
C ASP A 112 -12.33 -1.73 -1.64
N ILE A 113 -11.20 -2.15 -1.06
CA ILE A 113 -10.97 -3.55 -0.65
C ILE A 113 -12.04 -4.00 0.36
N GLU A 114 -12.30 -3.21 1.40
CA GLU A 114 -13.31 -3.51 2.42
C GLU A 114 -14.72 -3.61 1.81
N LEU A 115 -15.08 -2.69 0.92
CA LEU A 115 -16.37 -2.69 0.22
C LEU A 115 -16.55 -3.94 -0.63
N GLN A 116 -15.51 -4.39 -1.35
CA GLN A 116 -15.56 -5.60 -2.16
C GLN A 116 -15.69 -6.86 -1.30
N ILE A 117 -14.93 -6.96 -0.21
CA ILE A 117 -15.03 -8.08 0.75
C ILE A 117 -16.43 -8.13 1.37
N HIS A 118 -16.92 -6.99 1.84
CA HIS A 118 -18.24 -6.89 2.45
C HIS A 118 -19.34 -7.26 1.46
N SER A 119 -19.30 -6.71 0.23
CA SER A 119 -20.27 -7.04 -0.82
C SER A 119 -20.24 -8.53 -1.17
N ALA A 120 -19.06 -9.14 -1.25
CA ALA A 120 -18.94 -10.57 -1.53
C ALA A 120 -19.59 -11.43 -0.43
N LYS A 121 -19.35 -11.09 0.84
CA LYS A 121 -19.96 -11.78 1.99
C LYS A 121 -21.48 -11.61 2.04
N GLN A 122 -21.99 -10.43 1.67
CA GLN A 122 -23.43 -10.20 1.60
C GLN A 122 -24.09 -11.00 0.49
N VAL A 123 -23.46 -11.10 -0.70
CA VAL A 123 -23.96 -11.98 -1.77
C VAL A 123 -23.99 -13.43 -1.33
N GLU A 124 -22.93 -13.91 -0.68
CA GLU A 124 -22.86 -15.27 -0.15
C GLU A 124 -23.98 -15.54 0.88
N THR A 125 -24.14 -14.66 1.86
CA THR A 125 -25.17 -14.78 2.90
C THR A 125 -26.58 -14.79 2.30
N LEU A 126 -26.87 -13.86 1.39
CA LEU A 126 -28.18 -13.77 0.74
C LEU A 126 -28.44 -14.95 -0.20
N SER A 127 -27.39 -15.51 -0.82
CA SER A 127 -27.51 -16.71 -1.66
C SER A 127 -27.85 -17.95 -0.84
N GLN A 128 -27.33 -18.07 0.40
CA GLN A 128 -27.67 -19.17 1.32
C GLN A 128 -29.11 -19.07 1.83
N GLN A 129 -29.62 -17.84 1.97
CA GLN A 129 -31.01 -17.57 2.35
C GLN A 129 -31.98 -17.68 1.15
N ALA A 130 -31.46 -17.85 -0.07
CA ALA A 130 -32.28 -17.83 -1.27
C ALA A 130 -33.18 -19.08 -1.36
N GLY A 131 -34.49 -18.86 -1.25
CA GLY A 131 -35.51 -19.92 -1.20
C GLY A 131 -36.13 -20.12 0.18
N GLN A 132 -35.74 -19.32 1.17
CA GLN A 132 -36.36 -19.29 2.49
C GLN A 132 -37.37 -18.14 2.59
N GLY A 133 -38.48 -18.38 3.28
CA GLY A 133 -39.52 -17.37 3.53
C GLY A 133 -40.49 -17.16 2.35
N SER A 134 -41.31 -16.11 2.46
CA SER A 134 -42.36 -15.80 1.47
C SER A 134 -41.77 -15.24 0.17
N LEU A 135 -42.51 -15.36 -0.94
CA LEU A 135 -42.08 -14.84 -2.25
C LEU A 135 -41.65 -13.36 -2.19
N LYS A 136 -42.38 -12.53 -1.44
CA LYS A 136 -42.04 -11.12 -1.22
C LYS A 136 -40.71 -10.92 -0.48
N GLN A 137 -40.41 -11.78 0.50
CA GLN A 137 -39.13 -11.76 1.20
C GLN A 137 -37.98 -12.20 0.27
N GLN A 138 -38.21 -13.23 -0.54
CA GLN A 138 -37.22 -13.71 -1.50
C GLN A 138 -36.92 -12.67 -2.59
N GLN A 139 -37.95 -11.97 -3.10
CA GLN A 139 -37.76 -10.89 -4.07
C GLN A 139 -36.91 -9.74 -3.48
N LYS A 140 -37.19 -9.34 -2.23
CA LYS A 140 -36.38 -8.35 -1.50
C LYS A 140 -34.94 -8.84 -1.29
N ALA A 141 -34.74 -10.13 -1.03
CA ALA A 141 -33.41 -10.72 -0.90
C ALA A 141 -32.65 -10.68 -2.24
N TYR A 142 -33.31 -11.00 -3.35
CA TYR A 142 -32.75 -10.90 -4.70
C TYR A 142 -32.33 -9.48 -5.05
N GLU A 143 -33.18 -8.47 -4.80
CA GLU A 143 -32.85 -7.06 -5.07
C GLU A 143 -31.61 -6.60 -4.28
N LYS A 144 -31.54 -6.95 -2.99
CA LYS A 144 -30.36 -6.67 -2.15
C LYS A 144 -29.11 -7.38 -2.68
N MET A 145 -29.25 -8.66 -3.03
CA MET A 145 -28.15 -9.47 -3.56
C MET A 145 -27.63 -8.89 -4.87
N HIS A 146 -28.53 -8.51 -5.78
CA HIS A 146 -28.19 -7.84 -7.03
C HIS A 146 -27.50 -6.49 -6.80
N GLY A 147 -27.96 -5.70 -5.82
CA GLY A 147 -27.30 -4.47 -5.40
C GLY A 147 -25.85 -4.67 -4.95
N HIS A 148 -25.58 -5.72 -4.17
CA HIS A 148 -24.22 -6.08 -3.76
C HIS A 148 -23.40 -6.68 -4.90
N TYR A 149 -24.01 -7.52 -5.74
CA TYR A 149 -23.39 -8.14 -6.90
C TYR A 149 -22.79 -7.10 -7.86
N ARG A 150 -23.54 -6.02 -8.15
CA ARG A 150 -23.06 -4.93 -9.03
C ARG A 150 -21.82 -4.21 -8.52
N ARG A 151 -21.52 -4.31 -7.21
CA ARG A 151 -20.34 -3.71 -6.58
C ARG A 151 -19.12 -4.63 -6.56
N LEU A 152 -19.27 -5.89 -6.97
CA LEU A 152 -18.18 -6.85 -7.04
C LEU A 152 -17.27 -6.57 -8.25
N SER A 153 -16.03 -7.03 -8.16
CA SER A 153 -15.12 -7.03 -9.31
C SER A 153 -15.62 -7.95 -10.42
N PRO A 154 -15.23 -7.75 -11.70
CA PRO A 154 -15.67 -8.60 -12.81
C PRO A 154 -15.40 -10.10 -12.58
N GLU A 155 -14.25 -10.44 -12.01
CA GLU A 155 -13.89 -11.82 -11.64
C GLU A 155 -14.86 -12.42 -10.63
N GLN A 156 -15.24 -11.65 -9.60
CA GLN A 156 -16.20 -12.08 -8.60
C GLN A 156 -17.64 -12.12 -9.14
N GLN A 157 -18.01 -11.18 -10.01
CA GLN A 157 -19.29 -11.18 -10.70
C GLN A 157 -19.45 -12.47 -11.51
N HIS A 158 -18.42 -12.87 -12.26
CA HIS A 158 -18.45 -14.11 -13.03
C HIS A 158 -18.73 -15.34 -12.14
N LYS A 159 -18.06 -15.43 -10.97
CA LYS A 159 -18.30 -16.51 -10.00
C LYS A 159 -19.76 -16.60 -9.52
N TRP A 160 -20.40 -15.44 -9.28
CA TRP A 160 -21.75 -15.39 -8.71
C TRP A 160 -22.87 -15.32 -9.75
N TYR A 161 -22.53 -15.10 -11.02
CA TYR A 161 -23.50 -14.88 -12.09
C TYR A 161 -24.55 -16.00 -12.20
N HIS A 162 -24.10 -17.26 -12.25
CA HIS A 162 -24.99 -18.41 -12.35
C HIS A 162 -25.98 -18.51 -11.19
N HIS A 163 -25.54 -18.21 -9.97
CA HIS A 163 -26.38 -18.23 -8.77
C HIS A 163 -27.47 -17.16 -8.85
N LEU A 164 -27.12 -15.97 -9.35
CA LEU A 164 -28.04 -14.85 -9.49
C LEU A 164 -29.10 -15.11 -10.57
N VAL A 165 -28.69 -15.65 -11.71
CA VAL A 165 -29.60 -16.06 -12.80
C VAL A 165 -30.54 -17.16 -12.33
N HIS A 166 -30.02 -18.19 -11.64
CA HIS A 166 -30.85 -19.27 -11.11
C HIS A 166 -31.86 -18.75 -10.08
N PHE A 167 -31.45 -17.84 -9.18
CA PHE A 167 -32.37 -17.27 -8.19
C PHE A 167 -33.47 -16.44 -8.86
N ARG A 168 -33.12 -15.59 -9.84
CA ARG A 168 -34.10 -14.86 -10.65
C ARG A 168 -35.11 -15.81 -11.29
N HIS A 169 -34.63 -16.90 -11.86
CA HIS A 169 -35.49 -17.83 -12.56
C HIS A 169 -36.46 -18.58 -11.63
N ARG A 170 -36.05 -18.89 -10.40
CA ARG A 170 -36.96 -19.45 -9.39
C ARG A 170 -38.08 -18.47 -9.03
N LEU A 171 -37.72 -17.21 -8.78
CA LEU A 171 -38.68 -16.14 -8.49
C LEU A 171 -39.69 -15.93 -9.62
N GLU A 172 -39.25 -15.93 -10.88
CA GLU A 172 -40.13 -15.79 -12.05
C GLU A 172 -41.13 -16.94 -12.18
N ARG A 173 -40.78 -18.14 -11.72
CA ARG A 173 -41.67 -19.31 -11.70
C ARG A 173 -42.57 -19.36 -10.45
N GLY A 174 -42.50 -18.36 -9.57
CA GLY A 174 -43.23 -18.34 -8.30
C GLY A 174 -42.78 -19.40 -7.29
N ARG A 175 -41.56 -19.93 -7.42
CA ARG A 175 -40.97 -20.95 -6.55
C ARG A 175 -39.95 -20.36 -5.59
#